data_AF-A0A1M5KUR5-F1
#
_entry.id   AF-A0A1M5KUR5-F1
#
_cell.length_a   1.000
_cell.length_b   1.000
_cell.length_c   1.000
_cell.angle_alpha   90.00
_cell.angle_beta   90.00
_cell.angle_gamma   90.00
#
_symmetry.space_group_name_H-M   'P 1'
#
loop_
_entity.id
_entity.type
_entity.pdbx_description
1 polymer ?
#
loop_
_entity_poly.entity_id
_entity_poly.type
_entity_poly.pdbx_seq_one_letter_code
_entity_poly.pdbx_strand_id
1 'polypeptide(L)' 'MGNLFENKIIEIISEGVKIAVSEHTVNDQQIYRLIFSDDRLPLVITRISTFSGNNWTSVPQGRQKEAELFGNEILKHLKK' A
#
# COMPACT_ATOMS: atom_id res chain seq x y z
N MET A 1 25.10 11.87 6.04
CA MET A 1 24.07 11.52 5.05
C MET A 1 23.04 10.65 5.76
N GLY A 2 22.01 11.28 6.32
CA GLY A 2 20.98 10.57 7.07
C GLY A 2 20.02 9.90 6.10
N ASN A 3 19.96 8.56 6.10
CA ASN A 3 18.81 7.84 5.57
C ASN A 3 17.64 8.07 6.53
N LEU A 4 17.01 9.24 6.38
CA LEU A 4 15.84 9.73 7.15
C LEU A 4 14.55 9.10 6.63
N PHE A 5 14.57 7.79 6.47
CA PHE A 5 13.41 7.02 6.09
C PHE A 5 13.30 5.86 7.08
N GLU A 6 12.71 6.13 8.24
CA GLU A 6 11.95 5.11 8.99
C GLU A 6 10.72 4.71 8.13
N ASN A 7 10.94 4.28 6.89
CA ASN A 7 9.90 3.68 6.06
C ASN A 7 9.71 2.28 6.63
N LYS A 8 8.63 2.10 7.39
CA LYS A 8 8.23 0.80 7.89
C LYS A 8 7.84 -0.07 6.69
N ILE A 9 8.81 -0.84 6.20
CA ILE A 9 8.58 -1.82 5.14
C ILE A 9 8.03 -3.08 5.80
N ILE A 10 6.85 -3.49 5.37
CA ILE A 10 6.18 -4.71 5.81
C ILE A 10 6.22 -5.68 4.63
N GLU A 11 6.80 -6.86 4.85
CA GLU A 11 6.76 -7.93 3.87
C GLU A 11 5.51 -8.79 4.12
N ILE A 12 4.62 -8.83 3.14
CA ILE A 12 3.43 -9.70 3.15
C ILE A 12 3.57 -10.76 2.07
N ILE A 13 3.03 -11.96 2.33
CA ILE A 13 2.95 -13.02 1.32
C ILE A 13 1.49 -13.12 0.93
N SER A 14 1.18 -12.79 -0.31
CA SER A 14 -0.17 -12.88 -0.87
C SER A 14 -0.14 -13.73 -2.13
N GLU A 15 -1.02 -14.74 -2.22
CA GLU A 15 -1.10 -15.67 -3.35
C GLU A 15 0.23 -16.36 -3.72
N GLY A 16 1.12 -16.56 -2.74
CA GLY A 16 2.45 -17.15 -2.97
C GLY A 16 3.52 -16.18 -3.46
N VAL A 17 3.17 -14.91 -3.66
CA VAL A 17 4.09 -13.82 -4.05
C VAL A 17 4.47 -13.02 -2.81
N LYS A 18 5.76 -12.73 -2.65
CA LYS A 18 6.23 -11.78 -1.63
C LYS A 18 6.00 -10.37 -2.12
N ILE A 19 5.38 -9.55 -1.28
CA ILE A 19 5.06 -8.16 -1.55
C ILE A 19 5.66 -7.31 -0.43
N ALA A 20 6.57 -6.42 -0.79
CA ALA A 20 7.11 -5.44 0.13
C ALA A 20 6.22 -4.19 0.09
N VAL A 21 5.56 -3.90 1.22
CA VAL A 21 4.70 -2.73 1.40
C VAL A 21 5.48 -1.68 2.17
N SER A 22 5.72 -0.53 1.55
CA SER A 22 6.33 0.62 2.20
C SER A 22 5.26 1.67 2.49
N GLU A 23 5.09 2.01 3.76
CA GLU A 23 4.20 3.11 4.17
C GLU A 23 4.94 4.44 4.07
N HIS A 24 4.27 5.44 3.49
CA HIS A 24 4.74 6.80 3.34
C HIS A 24 3.61 7.77 3.66
N THR A 25 3.91 8.81 4.43
CA THR A 25 2.97 9.92 4.64
C THR A 25 3.39 11.09 3.77
N VAL A 26 2.51 11.55 2.87
CA VAL A 26 2.76 12.69 1.98
C VAL A 26 1.60 13.67 2.13
N ASN A 27 1.87 14.91 2.53
CA ASN A 27 0.84 15.93 2.75
C ASN A 27 -0.31 15.45 3.65
N ASP A 28 0.01 14.83 4.79
CA ASP A 28 -0.95 14.21 5.72
C ASP A 28 -1.79 13.05 5.14
N GLN A 29 -1.48 12.60 3.92
CA GLN A 29 -2.12 11.46 3.28
C GLN A 29 -1.24 10.22 3.40
N GLN A 30 -1.84 9.12 3.85
CA GLN A 30 -1.14 7.83 3.92
C GLN A 30 -1.13 7.17 2.53
N ILE A 31 0.08 6.88 2.07
CA ILE A 31 0.38 6.25 0.79
C ILE A 31 1.15 4.96 1.07
N TYR A 32 0.75 3.89 0.41
CA TYR A 32 1.35 2.59 0.55
C TYR A 32 1.87 2.17 -0.81
N ARG A 33 3.17 1.92 -0.89
CA ARG A 33 3.84 1.44 -2.09
C ARG A 33 4.08 -0.05 -1.98
N LEU A 34 3.47 -0.82 -2.87
CA LEU A 34 3.60 -2.26 -2.97
C LEU A 34 4.59 -2.61 -4.07
N ILE A 35 5.62 -3.36 -3.71
CA ILE A 35 6.64 -3.88 -4.62
C ILE A 35 6.48 -5.39 -4.65
N PHE A 36 6.14 -5.93 -5.82
CA PHE A 36 5.97 -7.37 -6.01
C PHE A 36 7.30 -8.02 -6.37
N SER A 37 7.56 -9.21 -5.82
CA SER A 37 8.73 -10.02 -6.16
C SER A 37 8.60 -10.79 -7.50
N ASP A 38 7.38 -10.88 -8.03
CA ASP A 38 6.99 -11.61 -9.25
C ASP A 38 7.08 -10.74 -10.53
N ASP A 39 7.99 -9.77 -10.57
CA ASP A 39 8.26 -8.86 -11.71
C ASP A 39 7.11 -7.91 -12.12
N ARG A 40 5.99 -7.90 -11.37
CA ARG A 40 4.88 -6.97 -11.63
C ARG A 40 5.28 -5.53 -11.31
N LEU A 41 4.75 -4.59 -12.10
CA LEU A 41 4.96 -3.17 -11.86
C LEU A 41 4.49 -2.80 -10.43
N PRO A 42 5.28 -1.99 -9.70
CA PRO A 42 4.91 -1.52 -8.37
C PRO A 42 3.53 -0.86 -8.39
N LEU A 43 2.74 -1.13 -7.36
CA LEU A 43 1.43 -0.52 -7.19
C LEU A 43 1.51 0.47 -6.05
N VAL A 44 1.08 1.71 -6.29
CA VAL A 44 0.91 2.67 -5.21
C VAL A 44 -0.58 2.77 -4.92
N ILE A 45 -0.93 2.61 -3.66
CA ILE A 45 -2.30 2.75 -3.18
C ILE A 45 -2.32 3.81 -2.09
N THR A 46 -3.45 4.49 -1.96
CA THR A 46 -3.64 5.46 -0.91
C THR A 46 -4.99 5.27 -0.27
N ARG A 47 -5.06 5.56 1.02
CA ARG A 47 -6.29 5.52 1.79
C ARG A 47 -6.94 6.90 1.73
N ILE A 48 -8.17 6.95 1.22
CA ILE A 48 -8.97 8.15 1.15
C ILE A 48 -10.14 8.00 2.14
N SER A 49 -10.17 8.88 3.13
CA SER A 49 -11.29 8.99 4.06
C SER A 49 -12.37 9.88 3.43
N THR A 50 -13.45 9.27 2.95
CA THR A 50 -14.61 10.00 2.42
C THR A 50 -15.77 9.96 3.42
N PHE A 51 -16.80 10.78 3.21
CA PHE A 51 -18.02 10.76 4.03
C PHE A 51 -18.69 9.38 4.08
N SER A 52 -18.49 8.55 3.04
CA SER A 52 -19.00 7.18 2.95
C SER A 52 -18.09 6.12 3.57
N GLY A 53 -16.94 6.51 4.13
CA GLY A 53 -15.98 5.61 4.75
C GLY A 53 -14.58 5.70 4.15
N ASN A 54 -13.73 4.75 4.59
CA ASN A 54 -12.34 4.66 4.15
C ASN A 54 -12.24 3.79 2.91
N ASN A 55 -11.89 4.39 1.77
CA ASN A 55 -11.70 3.68 0.51
C ASN A 55 -10.23 3.65 0.10
N TRP A 56 -9.83 2.57 -0.56
CA TRP A 56 -8.50 2.42 -1.13
C TRP A 56 -8.51 2.87 -2.58
N THR A 57 -7.52 3.64 -3.01
CA THR A 57 -7.42 4.14 -4.38
C THR A 57 -6.04 3.85 -4.96
N SER A 58 -5.99 3.36 -6.20
CA SER A 58 -4.74 3.13 -6.94
C SER A 58 -4.22 4.40 -7.59
N VAL A 59 -2.90 4.61 -7.55
CA VAL A 59 -2.18 5.67 -8.27
C VAL A 59 -1.00 5.00 -9.01
N PRO A 60 -0.92 5.00 -10.35
CA PRO A 60 -1.86 5.55 -11.35
C PRO A 60 -3.22 4.83 -11.38
N GLN A 61 -4.23 5.52 -11.92
CA GLN A 61 -5.57 4.94 -12.11
C GLN A 61 -5.53 3.73 -13.06
N GLY A 62 -6.42 2.76 -12.83
CA GLY A 62 -6.56 1.54 -13.65
C GLY A 62 -6.34 0.24 -12.88
N ARG A 63 -5.83 0.32 -11.65
CA ARG A 63 -5.60 -0.83 -10.76
C ARG A 63 -6.45 -0.78 -9.49
N GLN A 64 -7.66 -0.22 -9.61
CA GLN A 64 -8.55 -0.02 -8.46
C GLN A 64 -8.91 -1.33 -7.75
N LYS A 65 -9.17 -2.41 -8.51
CA LYS A 65 -9.44 -3.74 -7.96
C LYS A 65 -8.28 -4.26 -7.09
N GLU A 66 -7.05 -4.10 -7.58
CA GLU A 66 -5.85 -4.48 -6.82
C GLU A 66 -5.69 -3.59 -5.58
N ALA A 67 -5.98 -2.29 -5.69
CA ALA A 67 -5.90 -1.39 -4.55
C ALA A 67 -6.88 -1.73 -3.43
N GLU A 68 -8.11 -2.12 -3.77
CA GLU A 68 -9.08 -2.60 -2.77
C GLU A 68 -8.66 -3.94 -2.15
N LEU A 69 -8.14 -4.87 -2.96
CA LEU A 69 -7.69 -6.18 -2.49
C LEU A 69 -6.50 -6.04 -1.54
N PHE A 70 -5.42 -5.40 -1.99
CA PHE A 70 -4.21 -5.25 -1.20
C PHE A 70 -4.38 -4.24 -0.06
N GLY A 71 -5.17 -3.19 -0.24
CA GLY A 71 -5.48 -2.23 0.82
C GLY A 71 -6.17 -2.90 2.01
N ASN A 72 -7.09 -3.84 1.76
CA ASN A 72 -7.71 -4.63 2.81
C ASN A 72 -6.71 -5.58 3.51
N GLU A 73 -5.80 -6.21 2.77
CA GLU A 73 -4.74 -7.04 3.36
C GLU A 73 -3.81 -6.21 4.25
N ILE A 74 -3.42 -5.02 3.79
CA ILE A 74 -2.60 -4.07 4.57
C ILE A 74 -3.33 -3.65 5.85
N LEU A 75 -4.63 -3.36 5.80
CA LEU A 75 -5.42 -3.04 7.01
C LEU A 75 -5.46 -4.19 8.02
N LYS A 76 -5.61 -5.44 7.54
CA LYS A 76 -5.59 -6.61 8.43
C LYS A 76 -4.25 -6.74 9.14
N HIS A 77 -3.15 -6.44 8.45
CA HIS A 77 -1.82 -6.46 9.03
C HIS A 77 -1.53 -5.27 9.96
N LEU A 78 -2.07 -4.08 9.67
CA LEU A 78 -1.89 -2.87 10.49
C LEU A 78 -2.74 -2.84 11.76
N LYS A 79 -3.90 -3.53 11.80
CA LYS A 79 -4.80 -3.54 12.97
C LYS A 79 -4.37 -4.45 14.12
N LYS A 80 -3.17 -5.04 14.05
CA LYS A 80 -2.63 -5.96 15.06
C LYS A 80 -1.68 -5.24 16.01
#